data_AF-A0A4Q1DFX5-F1
#
_entry.id   AF-A0A4Q1DFX5-F1
#
_cell.length_a   1.000
_cell.length_b   1.000
_cell.length_c   1.000
_cell.angle_alpha   90.00
_cell.angle_beta   90.00
_cell.angle_gamma   90.00
#
_symmetry.space_group_name_H-M   'P 1'
#
loop_
_entity.id
_entity.type
_entity.pdbx_description
1 polymer ?
#
loop_
_entity_poly.entity_id
_entity_poly.type
_entity_poly.pdbx_seq_one_letter_code
_entity_poly.pdbx_strand_id
1 'polypeptide(L)'
;MQRALLLLIALSSFNAIKSNFEQYSRFRDANRLAQAGQLKSAVQHYRQLLDRYPDGLLRCEASFNLACAEYRMKHYRRSAEQFAALPPGNAALSRTAGYNQGNALAMEAFRNRKGADQQELLGRALASYRRALLENPQNADARINYEIVLRAMQRHQPPPPAPAPQGGGAPDGNGQDGGGAVSRLILENARQEEARQMRKYFKPLPTKPSERNQPDW
;
A
#
# COMPACT_ATOMS: atom_id res chain seq x y z
N MET A 1 -14.88 -20.66 50.52
CA MET A 1 -14.34 -19.67 49.56
C MET A 1 -13.74 -20.30 48.29
N GLN A 2 -12.91 -21.35 48.39
CA GLN A 2 -12.28 -22.01 47.23
C GLN A 2 -13.25 -22.53 46.15
N ARG A 3 -14.40 -23.12 46.53
CA ARG A 3 -15.41 -23.63 45.57
C ARG A 3 -16.12 -22.53 44.76
N ALA A 4 -16.38 -21.38 45.39
CA ALA A 4 -16.96 -20.23 44.70
C ALA A 4 -15.97 -19.57 43.73
N LEU A 5 -14.68 -19.56 44.10
CA LEU A 5 -13.60 -19.08 43.23
C LEU A 5 -13.41 -19.97 42.00
N LEU A 6 -13.48 -21.31 42.15
CA LEU A 6 -13.38 -22.25 41.02
C LEU A 6 -14.58 -22.16 40.06
N LEU A 7 -15.80 -21.94 40.58
CA LEU A 7 -16.98 -21.70 39.76
C LEU A 7 -16.89 -20.37 38.97
N LEU A 8 -16.38 -19.30 39.58
CA LEU A 8 -16.18 -18.02 38.89
C LEU A 8 -15.14 -18.12 37.77
N ILE A 9 -14.03 -18.84 37.99
CA ILE A 9 -13.01 -19.09 36.96
C ILE A 9 -13.57 -19.94 35.81
N ALA A 10 -14.40 -20.94 36.10
CA ALA A 10 -15.03 -21.79 35.08
C ALA A 10 -16.05 -21.00 34.22
N LEU A 11 -16.89 -20.15 34.84
CA LEU A 11 -17.85 -19.31 34.11
C LEU A 11 -17.17 -18.21 33.27
N SER A 12 -16.11 -17.57 33.78
CA SER A 12 -15.33 -16.58 33.01
C SER A 12 -14.63 -17.23 31.82
N SER A 13 -14.13 -18.46 31.98
CA SER A 13 -13.49 -19.22 30.90
C SER A 13 -14.48 -19.62 29.81
N PHE A 14 -15.70 -20.02 30.17
CA PHE A 14 -16.74 -20.37 29.21
C PHE A 14 -17.20 -19.17 28.36
N ASN A 15 -17.37 -17.99 28.99
CA ASN A 15 -17.70 -16.76 28.27
C ASN A 15 -16.58 -16.32 27.32
N ALA A 16 -15.32 -16.48 27.71
CA ALA A 16 -14.17 -16.21 26.85
C ALA A 16 -14.14 -17.15 25.64
N ILE A 17 -14.33 -18.46 25.84
CA ILE A 17 -14.37 -19.45 24.74
C ILE A 17 -15.49 -19.13 23.74
N LYS A 18 -16.70 -18.83 24.23
CA LYS A 18 -17.83 -18.46 23.38
C LYS A 18 -17.56 -17.17 22.59
N SER A 19 -17.01 -16.15 23.23
CA SER A 19 -16.62 -14.88 22.60
C SER A 19 -15.56 -15.09 21.51
N ASN A 20 -14.55 -15.92 21.78
CA ASN A 20 -13.50 -16.23 20.82
C ASN A 20 -14.08 -16.96 19.59
N PHE A 21 -14.94 -17.95 19.79
CA PHE A 21 -15.60 -18.65 18.69
C PHE A 21 -16.45 -17.69 17.83
N GLU A 22 -17.18 -16.77 18.46
CA GLU A 22 -17.96 -15.75 17.75
C GLU A 22 -17.06 -14.83 16.92
N GLN A 23 -15.94 -14.34 17.47
CA GLN A 23 -14.95 -13.54 16.76
C GLN A 23 -14.39 -14.30 15.53
N TYR A 24 -13.97 -15.56 15.71
CA TYR A 24 -13.47 -16.41 14.62
C TYR A 24 -14.50 -16.62 13.51
N SER A 25 -15.75 -16.91 13.88
CA SER A 25 -16.83 -17.12 12.92
C SER A 25 -17.09 -15.86 12.09
N ARG A 26 -17.21 -14.70 12.75
CA ARG A 26 -17.39 -13.39 12.10
C ARG A 26 -16.23 -13.02 11.19
N PHE A 27 -14.99 -13.22 11.65
CA PHE A 27 -13.79 -12.98 10.86
C PHE A 27 -13.74 -13.87 9.61
N ARG A 28 -14.07 -15.16 9.75
CA ARG A 28 -14.12 -16.10 8.62
C ARG A 28 -15.16 -15.70 7.59
N ASP A 29 -16.33 -15.24 8.02
CA ASP A 29 -17.37 -14.73 7.12
C ASP A 29 -16.90 -13.47 6.36
N ALA A 30 -16.28 -12.52 7.05
CA ALA A 30 -15.70 -11.34 6.42
C ALA A 30 -14.63 -11.72 5.38
N ASN A 31 -13.76 -12.69 5.70
CA ASN A 31 -12.74 -13.20 4.78
C ASN A 31 -13.37 -13.86 3.55
N ARG A 32 -14.41 -14.68 3.73
CA ARG A 32 -15.14 -15.33 2.63
C ARG A 32 -15.77 -14.31 1.69
N LEU A 33 -16.42 -13.26 2.25
CA LEU A 33 -16.96 -12.15 1.46
C LEU A 33 -15.86 -11.43 0.67
N ALA A 34 -14.71 -11.17 1.31
CA ALA A 34 -13.58 -10.53 0.65
C ALA A 34 -13.02 -11.40 -0.49
N GLN A 35 -12.87 -12.70 -0.27
CA GLN A 35 -12.41 -13.66 -1.28
C GLN A 35 -13.38 -13.76 -2.46
N ALA A 36 -14.69 -13.73 -2.19
CA ALA A 36 -15.74 -13.67 -3.20
C ALA A 36 -15.85 -12.33 -3.93
N GLY A 37 -15.00 -11.34 -3.60
CA GLY A 37 -15.02 -10.00 -4.21
C GLY A 37 -16.17 -9.10 -3.73
N GLN A 38 -16.96 -9.54 -2.75
CA GLN A 38 -18.04 -8.77 -2.12
C GLN A 38 -17.46 -7.77 -1.11
N LEU A 39 -16.64 -6.84 -1.61
CA LEU A 39 -15.80 -5.98 -0.78
C LEU A 39 -16.58 -5.07 0.17
N LYS A 40 -17.71 -4.51 -0.29
CA LYS A 40 -18.57 -3.67 0.56
C LYS A 40 -19.08 -4.43 1.78
N SER A 41 -19.58 -5.65 1.57
CA SER A 41 -20.05 -6.52 2.64
C SER A 41 -18.89 -6.94 3.54
N ALA A 42 -17.73 -7.32 2.98
CA ALA A 42 -16.55 -7.66 3.76
C ALA A 42 -16.13 -6.50 4.70
N VAL A 43 -16.05 -5.27 4.18
CA VAL A 43 -15.73 -4.06 4.96
C VAL A 43 -16.72 -3.88 6.11
N GLN A 44 -18.03 -4.02 5.85
CA GLN A 44 -19.05 -3.93 6.90
C GLN A 44 -18.84 -4.99 7.99
N HIS A 45 -18.59 -6.23 7.61
CA HIS A 45 -18.38 -7.33 8.56
C HIS A 45 -17.10 -7.14 9.40
N TYR A 46 -15.99 -6.67 8.81
CA TYR A 46 -14.79 -6.35 9.60
C TYR A 46 -15.04 -5.21 10.58
N ARG A 47 -15.74 -4.14 10.17
CA ARG A 47 -16.07 -3.04 11.08
C ARG A 47 -16.94 -3.51 12.25
N GLN A 48 -17.99 -4.29 11.99
CA GLN A 48 -18.83 -4.87 13.04
C GLN A 48 -18.04 -5.75 14.02
N LEU A 49 -17.07 -6.53 13.51
CA LEU A 49 -16.17 -7.31 14.35
C LEU A 49 -15.30 -6.41 15.24
N LEU A 50 -14.70 -5.36 14.68
CA LEU A 50 -13.84 -4.42 15.41
C LEU A 50 -14.63 -3.57 16.42
N ASP A 51 -15.85 -3.15 16.08
CA ASP A 51 -16.72 -2.37 16.95
C ASP A 51 -17.20 -3.19 18.15
N ARG A 52 -17.53 -4.47 17.93
CA ARG A 52 -18.01 -5.39 18.98
C ARG A 52 -16.88 -5.93 19.85
N TYR A 53 -15.66 -6.03 19.31
CA TYR A 53 -14.49 -6.55 20.01
C TYR A 53 -13.29 -5.61 19.81
N PRO A 54 -13.33 -4.41 20.41
CA PRO A 54 -12.28 -3.40 20.24
C PRO A 54 -10.90 -3.87 20.73
N ASP A 55 -10.87 -4.75 21.73
CA ASP A 55 -9.68 -5.41 22.27
C ASP A 55 -9.66 -6.93 21.96
N GLY A 56 -10.34 -7.32 20.88
CA GLY A 56 -10.48 -8.72 20.46
C GLY A 56 -9.18 -9.37 19.97
N LEU A 57 -9.13 -10.69 20.04
CA LEU A 57 -7.95 -11.48 19.65
C LEU A 57 -7.63 -11.39 18.15
N LEU A 58 -8.64 -11.04 17.32
CA LEU A 58 -8.51 -10.89 15.86
C LEU A 58 -8.45 -9.42 15.43
N ARG A 59 -8.26 -8.49 16.37
CA ARG A 59 -8.31 -7.05 16.09
C ARG A 59 -7.24 -6.64 15.06
N CYS A 60 -6.03 -7.16 15.16
CA CYS A 60 -4.94 -6.86 14.23
C CYS A 60 -5.24 -7.42 12.83
N GLU A 61 -5.61 -8.69 12.74
CA GLU A 61 -5.93 -9.40 11.49
C GLU A 61 -7.15 -8.77 10.78
N ALA A 62 -8.21 -8.46 11.52
CA ALA A 62 -9.40 -7.83 10.99
C ALA A 62 -9.13 -6.40 10.51
N SER A 63 -8.31 -5.63 11.24
CA SER A 63 -7.90 -4.27 10.83
C SER A 63 -7.05 -4.32 9.55
N PHE A 64 -6.12 -5.28 9.46
CA PHE A 64 -5.29 -5.49 8.27
C PHE A 64 -6.14 -5.87 7.05
N ASN A 65 -7.07 -6.82 7.20
CA ASN A 65 -7.92 -7.27 6.11
C ASN A 65 -8.95 -6.20 5.69
N LEU A 66 -9.42 -5.38 6.62
CA LEU A 66 -10.22 -4.20 6.32
C LEU A 66 -9.45 -3.21 5.43
N ALA A 67 -8.20 -2.89 5.79
CA ALA A 67 -7.34 -2.02 4.99
C ALA A 67 -7.08 -2.59 3.58
N CYS A 68 -6.86 -3.90 3.46
CA CYS A 68 -6.75 -4.60 2.17
C CYS A 68 -8.05 -4.51 1.35
N ALA A 69 -9.22 -4.67 1.98
CA ALA A 69 -10.50 -4.57 1.29
C ALA A 69 -10.76 -3.14 0.79
N GLU A 70 -10.45 -2.12 1.59
CA GLU A 70 -10.55 -0.70 1.22
C GLU A 70 -9.60 -0.36 0.06
N TYR A 71 -8.38 -0.92 0.04
CA TYR A 71 -7.48 -0.80 -1.11
C TYR A 71 -8.07 -1.41 -2.39
N ARG A 72 -8.65 -2.62 -2.30
CA ARG A 72 -9.28 -3.28 -3.44
C ARG A 72 -10.50 -2.51 -3.97
N MET A 73 -11.16 -1.75 -3.10
CA MET A 73 -12.20 -0.78 -3.46
C MET A 73 -11.67 0.55 -4.00
N LYS A 74 -10.33 0.69 -4.15
CA LYS A 74 -9.65 1.91 -4.58
C LYS A 74 -9.79 3.10 -3.62
N HIS A 75 -10.12 2.82 -2.36
CA HIS A 75 -10.11 3.82 -1.28
C HIS A 75 -8.69 3.96 -0.72
N TYR A 76 -7.73 4.32 -1.56
CA TYR A 76 -6.31 4.22 -1.26
C TYR A 76 -5.87 5.09 -0.08
N ARG A 77 -6.31 6.35 0.00
CA ARG A 77 -6.07 7.21 1.17
C ARG A 77 -6.51 6.54 2.49
N ARG A 78 -7.75 6.08 2.57
CA ARG A 78 -8.29 5.40 3.76
C ARG A 78 -7.51 4.13 4.09
N SER A 79 -7.19 3.34 3.08
CA SER A 79 -6.39 2.13 3.25
C SER A 79 -5.00 2.44 3.83
N ALA A 80 -4.32 3.48 3.35
CA ALA A 80 -3.03 3.91 3.86
C ALA A 80 -3.12 4.35 5.34
N GLU A 81 -4.16 5.11 5.70
CA GLU A 81 -4.42 5.53 7.09
C GLU A 81 -4.65 4.30 8.00
N GLN A 82 -5.43 3.32 7.55
CA GLN A 82 -5.71 2.10 8.30
C GLN A 82 -4.49 1.19 8.47
N PHE A 83 -3.63 1.05 7.44
CA PHE A 83 -2.37 0.32 7.59
C PHE A 83 -1.42 1.02 8.56
N ALA A 84 -1.37 2.35 8.55
CA ALA A 84 -0.54 3.12 9.48
C ALA A 84 -1.00 2.99 10.94
N ALA A 85 -2.32 2.88 11.14
CA ALA A 85 -2.96 2.76 12.44
C ALA A 85 -3.20 1.30 12.88
N LEU A 86 -2.51 0.33 12.26
CA LEU A 86 -2.70 -1.08 12.58
C LEU A 86 -2.38 -1.31 14.07
N PRO A 87 -3.29 -1.95 14.83
CA PRO A 87 -3.04 -2.18 16.24
C PRO A 87 -1.91 -3.20 16.45
N PRO A 88 -1.24 -3.16 17.62
CA PRO A 88 -0.24 -4.16 17.98
C PRO A 88 -0.80 -5.58 17.81
N GLY A 89 0.03 -6.49 17.34
CA GLY A 89 -0.37 -7.87 17.08
C GLY A 89 0.73 -8.60 16.33
N ASN A 90 0.35 -9.35 15.30
CA ASN A 90 1.29 -10.15 14.53
C ASN A 90 2.36 -9.26 13.86
N ALA A 91 3.63 -9.47 14.23
CA ALA A 91 4.75 -8.71 13.69
C ALA A 91 4.92 -8.86 12.17
N ALA A 92 4.61 -10.05 11.61
CA ALA A 92 4.65 -10.25 10.17
C ALA A 92 3.56 -9.44 9.45
N LEU A 93 2.36 -9.33 10.04
CA LEU A 93 1.30 -8.46 9.51
C LEU A 93 1.71 -6.99 9.61
N SER A 94 2.34 -6.57 10.71
CA SER A 94 2.82 -5.19 10.87
C SER A 94 3.85 -4.80 9.81
N ARG A 95 4.80 -5.70 9.51
CA ARG A 95 5.76 -5.50 8.40
C ARG A 95 5.07 -5.43 7.05
N THR A 96 4.14 -6.36 6.80
CA THR A 96 3.35 -6.38 5.56
C THR A 96 2.49 -5.12 5.40
N ALA A 97 1.94 -4.61 6.50
CA ALA A 97 1.15 -3.38 6.54
C ALA A 97 1.98 -2.16 6.17
N GLY A 98 3.24 -2.07 6.62
CA GLY A 98 4.14 -0.99 6.21
C GLY A 98 4.39 -0.97 4.70
N TYR A 99 4.64 -2.13 4.09
CA TYR A 99 4.74 -2.26 2.62
C TYR A 99 3.41 -1.91 1.92
N ASN A 100 2.29 -2.42 2.43
CA ASN A 100 0.96 -2.21 1.89
C ASN A 100 0.48 -0.76 2.00
N GLN A 101 0.88 -0.05 3.05
CA GLN A 101 0.71 1.38 3.19
C GLN A 101 1.44 2.12 2.06
N GLY A 102 2.68 1.74 1.75
CA GLY A 102 3.42 2.29 0.61
C GLY A 102 2.68 2.11 -0.71
N ASN A 103 2.13 0.91 -0.94
CA ASN A 103 1.31 0.64 -2.12
C ASN A 103 0.06 1.53 -2.19
N ALA A 104 -0.64 1.69 -1.08
CA ALA A 104 -1.82 2.56 -1.00
C ALA A 104 -1.46 4.03 -1.27
N LEU A 105 -0.39 4.54 -0.68
CA LEU A 105 0.10 5.90 -0.90
C LEU A 105 0.50 6.14 -2.36
N ALA A 106 1.22 5.20 -2.97
CA ALA A 106 1.62 5.27 -4.37
C ALA A 106 0.39 5.30 -5.30
N MET A 107 -0.60 4.45 -5.04
CA MET A 107 -1.83 4.43 -5.84
C MET A 107 -2.68 5.70 -5.67
N GLU A 108 -2.74 6.26 -4.46
CA GLU A 108 -3.36 7.57 -4.22
C GLU A 108 -2.64 8.67 -5.03
N ALA A 109 -1.31 8.69 -5.00
CA ALA A 109 -0.49 9.63 -5.77
C ALA A 109 -0.69 9.47 -7.29
N PHE A 110 -0.79 8.24 -7.79
CA PHE A 110 -1.03 7.99 -9.22
C PHE A 110 -2.45 8.34 -9.67
N ARG A 111 -3.42 8.40 -8.74
CA ARG A 111 -4.76 8.89 -9.00
C ARG A 111 -4.79 10.43 -9.01
N ASN A 112 -4.13 11.06 -8.05
CA ASN A 112 -4.13 12.51 -7.87
C ASN A 112 -2.86 13.12 -8.49
N ARG A 113 -2.88 13.34 -9.81
CA ARG A 113 -1.70 13.71 -10.62
C ARG A 113 -1.19 15.16 -10.46
N LYS A 114 -1.55 15.89 -9.41
CA LYS A 114 -1.26 17.33 -9.35
C LYS A 114 -0.73 17.77 -7.99
N GLY A 115 0.39 18.50 -8.02
CA GLY A 115 0.85 19.36 -6.93
C GLY A 115 1.73 18.69 -5.87
N ALA A 116 2.03 19.47 -4.83
CA ALA A 116 2.88 19.09 -3.69
C ALA A 116 2.40 17.80 -3.00
N ASP A 117 1.08 17.61 -2.90
CA ASP A 117 0.45 16.41 -2.33
C ASP A 117 0.93 15.12 -3.02
N GLN A 118 1.13 15.15 -4.34
CA GLN A 118 1.61 13.98 -5.06
C GLN A 118 3.05 13.63 -4.68
N GLN A 119 3.93 14.63 -4.60
CA GLN A 119 5.34 14.43 -4.23
C GLN A 119 5.46 13.92 -2.78
N GLU A 120 4.65 14.46 -1.86
CA GLU A 120 4.61 13.98 -0.48
C GLU A 120 4.19 12.51 -0.40
N LEU A 121 3.11 12.13 -1.09
CA LEU A 121 2.61 10.75 -1.11
C LEU A 121 3.63 9.77 -1.71
N LEU A 122 4.30 10.15 -2.82
CA LEU A 122 5.37 9.34 -3.41
C LEU A 122 6.57 9.22 -2.46
N GLY A 123 6.98 10.31 -1.80
CA GLY A 123 8.06 10.29 -0.81
C GLY A 123 7.76 9.36 0.37
N ARG A 124 6.53 9.40 0.90
CA ARG A 124 6.08 8.49 1.95
C ARG A 124 6.03 7.04 1.47
N ALA A 125 5.59 6.78 0.24
CA ALA A 125 5.62 5.44 -0.35
C ALA A 125 7.06 4.89 -0.47
N LEU A 126 8.03 5.72 -0.91
CA LEU A 126 9.44 5.35 -0.96
C LEU A 126 10.01 5.01 0.43
N ALA A 127 9.62 5.76 1.47
CA ALA A 127 10.02 5.47 2.84
C ALA A 127 9.51 4.09 3.30
N SER A 128 8.24 3.77 3.01
CA SER A 128 7.65 2.44 3.27
C SER A 128 8.42 1.31 2.57
N TYR A 129 8.74 1.47 1.28
CA TYR A 129 9.49 0.45 0.55
C TYR A 129 10.94 0.32 1.02
N ARG A 130 11.59 1.44 1.34
CA ARG A 130 12.95 1.42 1.91
C ARG A 130 12.96 0.63 3.21
N ARG A 131 12.00 0.84 4.09
CA ARG A 131 11.87 0.05 5.33
C ARG A 131 11.68 -1.44 5.02
N ALA A 132 10.79 -1.78 4.09
CA ALA A 132 10.56 -3.17 3.68
C ALA A 132 11.84 -3.83 3.11
N LEU A 133 12.66 -3.08 2.37
CA LEU A 133 13.93 -3.54 1.80
C LEU A 133 15.06 -3.63 2.83
N LEU A 134 15.07 -2.78 3.86
CA LEU A 134 16.00 -2.91 5.00
C LEU A 134 15.70 -4.17 5.82
N GLU A 135 14.42 -4.51 5.98
CA GLU A 135 13.98 -5.71 6.68
C GLU A 135 14.18 -6.99 5.85
N ASN A 136 13.90 -6.92 4.54
CA ASN A 136 14.12 -8.01 3.60
C ASN A 136 14.68 -7.49 2.26
N PRO A 137 16.02 -7.48 2.09
CA PRO A 137 16.67 -7.01 0.86
C PRO A 137 16.30 -7.81 -0.40
N GLN A 138 15.80 -9.04 -0.26
CA GLN A 138 15.41 -9.92 -1.36
C GLN A 138 13.94 -9.73 -1.78
N ASN A 139 13.20 -8.80 -1.15
CA ASN A 139 11.81 -8.52 -1.51
C ASN A 139 11.72 -7.87 -2.91
N ALA A 140 11.53 -8.72 -3.93
CA ALA A 140 11.47 -8.30 -5.32
C ALA A 140 10.31 -7.32 -5.59
N ASP A 141 9.16 -7.49 -4.95
CA ASP A 141 8.00 -6.62 -5.14
C ASP A 141 8.26 -5.23 -4.57
N ALA A 142 8.85 -5.13 -3.38
CA ALA A 142 9.29 -3.86 -2.81
C ALA A 142 10.33 -3.15 -3.67
N ARG A 143 11.28 -3.89 -4.25
CA ARG A 143 12.28 -3.31 -5.16
C ARG A 143 11.64 -2.76 -6.44
N ILE A 144 10.73 -3.52 -7.06
CA ILE A 144 10.03 -3.10 -8.28
C ILE A 144 9.17 -1.86 -8.00
N ASN A 145 8.38 -1.89 -6.93
CA ASN A 145 7.51 -0.77 -6.59
C ASN A 145 8.29 0.48 -6.16
N TYR A 146 9.42 0.31 -5.46
CA TYR A 146 10.35 1.40 -5.15
C TYR A 146 10.84 2.09 -6.42
N GLU A 147 11.34 1.32 -7.40
CA GLU A 147 11.85 1.88 -8.66
C GLU A 147 10.76 2.63 -9.44
N ILE A 148 9.56 2.06 -9.51
CA ILE A 148 8.41 2.70 -10.18
C ILE A 148 8.07 4.04 -9.52
N VAL A 149 7.97 4.08 -8.20
CA VAL A 149 7.64 5.30 -7.46
C VAL A 149 8.77 6.32 -7.55
N LEU A 150 10.04 5.87 -7.51
CA LEU A 150 11.21 6.73 -7.61
C LEU A 150 11.24 7.47 -8.95
N ARG A 151 11.03 6.74 -10.05
CA ARG A 151 10.97 7.35 -11.38
C ARG A 151 9.78 8.30 -11.51
N ALA A 152 8.61 7.93 -10.98
CA ALA A 152 7.45 8.81 -10.98
C ALA A 152 7.72 10.13 -10.23
N MET A 153 8.49 10.09 -9.14
CA MET A 153 8.87 11.27 -8.37
C MET A 153 9.88 12.15 -9.12
N GLN A 154 10.88 11.55 -9.78
CA GLN A 154 11.90 12.27 -10.55
C GLN A 154 11.33 13.01 -11.76
N ARG A 155 10.24 12.52 -12.36
CA ARG A 155 9.60 13.16 -13.52
C ARG A 155 8.97 14.52 -13.23
N HIS A 156 8.68 14.80 -11.96
CA HIS A 156 8.19 16.10 -11.51
C HIS A 156 9.31 17.10 -11.22
N GLN A 157 10.58 16.69 -11.33
CA GLN A 157 11.68 17.64 -11.42
C GLN A 157 11.76 18.13 -12.87
N PRO A 158 11.90 19.45 -13.12
CA PRO A 158 12.20 19.94 -14.45
C PRO A 158 13.47 19.24 -14.96
N PRO A 159 13.59 18.97 -16.28
CA PRO A 159 14.82 18.43 -16.81
C PRO A 159 15.99 19.31 -16.34
N PRO A 160 17.16 18.73 -16.00
CA PRO A 160 18.32 19.54 -15.69
C PRO A 160 18.52 20.56 -16.83
N PRO A 161 18.88 21.82 -16.50
CA PRO A 161 19.10 22.83 -17.52
C PRO A 161 20.04 22.24 -18.58
N ALA A 162 19.69 22.42 -19.85
CA ALA A 162 20.54 21.97 -20.95
C ALA A 162 21.97 22.50 -20.71
N PRO A 163 23.02 21.71 -20.99
CA PRO A 163 24.38 22.23 -20.96
C PRO A 163 24.40 23.54 -21.74
N ALA A 164 24.92 24.62 -21.12
CA ALA A 164 25.10 25.87 -21.84
C ALA A 164 25.80 25.58 -23.17
N PRO A 165 25.31 26.12 -24.30
CA PRO A 165 25.91 25.87 -25.60
C PRO A 165 27.40 26.21 -25.49
N GLN A 166 28.25 25.17 -25.56
CA GLN A 166 29.69 25.38 -25.65
C GLN A 166 29.91 26.09 -26.98
N GLY A 167 30.38 27.33 -26.90
CA GLY A 167 30.47 28.26 -28.01
C GLY A 167 31.13 27.61 -29.23
N GLY A 168 30.39 27.60 -30.34
CA GLY A 168 30.87 27.19 -31.64
C GLY A 168 29.95 27.72 -32.73
N GLY A 169 30.29 28.90 -33.26
CA GLY A 169 29.90 29.41 -34.58
C GLY A 169 28.40 29.53 -34.88
N ALA A 170 27.91 30.77 -35.02
CA ALA A 170 26.59 31.04 -35.56
C ALA A 170 26.41 30.47 -36.98
N PRO A 171 25.28 29.84 -37.30
CA PRO A 171 24.74 29.82 -38.64
C PRO A 171 23.64 30.88 -38.75
N ASP A 172 23.85 31.84 -39.66
CA ASP A 172 22.77 32.66 -40.21
C ASP A 172 21.74 31.73 -40.84
N GLY A 173 20.51 31.76 -40.33
CA GLY A 173 19.45 30.89 -40.81
C GLY A 173 18.11 31.21 -40.18
N ASN A 174 17.29 31.94 -40.92
CA ASN A 174 15.88 32.23 -40.64
C ASN A 174 15.05 30.92 -40.72
N GLY A 175 15.21 30.03 -39.74
CA GLY A 175 14.56 28.72 -39.65
C GLY A 175 13.65 28.65 -38.45
N GLN A 176 12.35 28.51 -38.70
CA GLN A 176 11.33 28.31 -37.68
C GLN A 176 11.72 27.22 -36.68
N ASP A 177 11.49 27.52 -35.41
CA ASP A 177 11.89 26.84 -34.17
C ASP A 177 11.22 25.44 -33.96
N GLY A 178 11.04 24.69 -35.05
CA GLY A 178 10.36 23.39 -35.08
C GLY A 178 11.13 22.28 -34.37
N GLY A 179 12.47 22.36 -34.33
CA GLY A 179 13.30 21.38 -33.62
C GLY A 179 13.03 21.33 -32.12
N GLY A 180 12.94 22.50 -31.46
CA GLY A 180 12.67 22.59 -30.03
C GLY A 180 11.24 22.18 -29.64
N ALA A 181 10.26 22.40 -30.53
CA ALA A 181 8.89 21.95 -30.32
C ALA A 181 8.76 20.42 -30.47
N VAL A 182 9.41 19.84 -31.49
CA VAL A 182 9.43 18.39 -31.73
C VAL A 182 10.15 17.65 -30.61
N SER A 183 11.32 18.14 -30.15
CA SER A 183 12.03 17.54 -29.02
C SER A 183 11.20 17.54 -27.74
N ARG A 184 10.50 18.65 -27.43
CA ARG A 184 9.60 18.73 -26.28
C ARG A 184 8.43 17.74 -26.38
N LEU A 185 7.83 17.60 -27.57
CA LEU A 185 6.74 16.65 -27.80
C LEU A 185 7.21 15.19 -27.67
N ILE A 186 8.38 14.85 -28.21
CA ILE A 186 8.97 13.50 -28.09
C ILE A 186 9.23 13.17 -26.62
N LEU A 187 9.82 14.09 -25.85
CA LEU A 187 10.07 13.92 -24.42
C LEU A 187 8.76 13.73 -23.64
N GLU A 188 7.73 14.50 -23.94
CA GLU A 188 6.43 14.37 -23.29
C GLU A 188 5.74 13.04 -23.64
N ASN A 189 5.79 12.60 -24.89
CA ASN A 189 5.26 11.30 -25.31
C ASN A 189 6.01 10.14 -24.63
N ALA A 190 7.35 10.20 -24.60
CA ALA A 190 8.18 9.20 -23.92
C ALA A 190 7.84 9.12 -22.43
N ARG A 191 7.67 10.28 -21.77
CA ARG A 191 7.17 10.35 -20.39
C ARG A 191 5.79 9.69 -20.27
N GLN A 192 4.81 10.07 -21.07
CA GLN A 192 3.47 9.49 -20.94
C GLN A 192 3.46 7.97 -21.13
N GLU A 193 4.23 7.46 -22.09
CA GLU A 193 4.37 6.04 -22.36
C GLU A 193 5.06 5.29 -21.21
N GLU A 194 6.16 5.82 -20.70
CA GLU A 194 6.86 5.26 -19.55
C GLU A 194 5.95 5.23 -18.30
N ALA A 195 5.02 6.19 -18.15
CA ALA A 195 4.07 6.20 -17.02
C ALA A 195 2.99 5.13 -17.18
N ARG A 196 2.54 4.90 -18.41
CA ARG A 196 1.62 3.79 -18.74
C ARG A 196 2.29 2.46 -18.44
N GLN A 197 3.54 2.29 -18.83
CA GLN A 197 4.32 1.08 -18.58
C GLN A 197 4.56 0.85 -17.08
N MET A 198 4.97 1.88 -16.32
CA MET A 198 5.13 1.77 -14.87
C MET A 198 3.86 1.30 -14.16
N ARG A 199 2.69 1.85 -14.52
CA ARG A 199 1.40 1.41 -13.96
C ARG A 199 1.08 -0.04 -14.30
N LYS A 200 1.51 -0.53 -15.47
CA LYS A 200 1.36 -1.94 -15.88
C LYS A 200 2.20 -2.88 -15.02
N TYR A 201 3.39 -2.44 -14.59
CA TYR A 201 4.33 -3.26 -13.80
C TYR A 201 4.19 -3.11 -12.28
N PHE A 202 3.44 -2.12 -11.80
CA PHE A 202 3.20 -1.89 -10.38
C PHE A 202 2.54 -3.10 -9.72
N LYS A 203 3.16 -3.60 -8.65
CA LYS A 203 2.70 -4.80 -7.94
C LYS A 203 1.65 -4.44 -6.89
N PRO A 204 0.46 -5.09 -6.91
CA PRO A 204 -0.59 -4.84 -5.93
C PRO A 204 -0.21 -5.35 -4.53
N LEU A 205 -1.08 -5.13 -3.55
CA LEU A 205 -0.90 -5.66 -2.20
C LEU A 205 -0.79 -7.19 -2.21
N PRO A 206 0.23 -7.80 -1.59
CA PRO A 206 0.18 -9.19 -1.20
C PRO A 206 -0.88 -9.35 -0.11
N THR A 207 -1.67 -10.41 -0.24
CA THR A 207 -2.75 -10.77 0.70
C THR A 207 -2.23 -11.59 1.89
N LYS A 208 -0.96 -11.99 1.86
CA LYS A 208 -0.21 -12.68 2.91
C LYS A 208 1.17 -12.02 3.05
N PRO A 209 1.86 -12.13 4.19
CA PRO A 209 3.27 -11.76 4.27
C PRO A 209 4.03 -12.45 3.13
N SER A 210 4.97 -11.75 2.47
CA SER A 210 5.67 -12.27 1.28
C SER A 210 6.14 -13.72 1.51
N GLU A 211 5.52 -14.68 0.83
CA GLU A 211 5.70 -16.13 1.03
C GLU A 211 7.09 -16.65 0.64
N ARG A 212 8.02 -15.79 0.20
CA ARG A 212 9.25 -16.22 -0.46
C ARG A 212 10.37 -16.73 0.47
N ASN A 213 10.12 -16.88 1.78
CA ASN A 213 11.09 -17.38 2.77
C ASN A 213 10.43 -18.21 3.89
N GLN A 214 9.29 -18.85 3.65
CA GLN A 214 8.83 -19.93 4.54
C GLN A 214 9.20 -21.25 3.88
N PRO A 215 10.05 -22.10 4.51
CA PRO A 215 10.15 -23.47 4.06
C PRO A 215 8.75 -24.10 4.19
N ASP A 216 8.29 -24.73 3.11
CA ASP A 216 7.08 -25.54 3.12
C ASP A 216 7.32 -26.73 4.07
N TRP A 217 6.91 -26.59 5.33
CA TRP A 217 6.72 -27.71 6.25
C TRP A 217 5.43 -27.53 7.04
#